data_AF-A0A950CS93-F1
#
_entry.id   AF-A0A950CS93-F1
#
_cell.length_a   1.000
_cell.length_b   1.000
_cell.length_c   1.000
_cell.angle_alpha   90.00
_cell.angle_beta   90.00
_cell.angle_gamma   90.00
#
_symmetry.space_group_name_H-M   'P 1'
#
loop_
_entity.id
_entity.type
_entity.pdbx_description
1 polymer ?
#
loop_
_entity_poly.entity_id
_entity_poly.type
_entity_poly.pdbx_seq_one_letter_code
_entity_poly.pdbx_strand_id
1 'polypeptide(L)' 'MAKTQSRTKANKPVVGIIMGSQSDWATMEHAAKTLDAFGITYETA' A
#
# COMPACT_ATOMS: atom_id res chain seq x y z
N MET A 1 18.75 -29.78 12.32
CA MET A 1 17.47 -29.16 12.73
C MET A 1 17.56 -27.66 12.49
N ALA A 2 17.09 -27.15 11.35
CA ALA A 2 17.00 -25.72 11.08
C ALA A 2 15.55 -25.43 10.69
N LYS A 3 14.85 -24.62 11.48
CA LYS A 3 13.46 -24.23 11.24
C LYS A 3 13.43 -23.30 10.02
N THR A 4 13.03 -23.83 8.86
CA THR A 4 12.66 -23.01 7.69
C THR A 4 11.37 -22.27 8.04
N GLN A 5 11.51 -21.06 8.56
CA GLN A 5 10.37 -20.16 8.74
C GLN A 5 9.94 -19.68 7.35
N SER A 6 8.85 -20.26 6.85
CA SER A 6 8.09 -19.71 5.74
C SER A 6 7.63 -18.32 6.17
N ARG A 7 8.30 -17.27 5.70
CA ARG A 7 7.81 -15.90 5.87
C ARG A 7 6.48 -15.85 5.14
N THR A 8 5.38 -15.80 5.89
CA THR A 8 4.12 -15.32 5.37
C THR A 8 4.44 -13.95 4.76
N LYS A 9 4.32 -13.83 3.43
CA LYS A 9 4.36 -12.52 2.79
C LYS A 9 3.15 -11.77 3.35
N ALA A 10 3.34 -11.04 4.45
CA ALA A 10 2.48 -9.94 4.79
C ALA A 10 2.30 -9.14 3.49
N ASN A 11 1.06 -8.80 3.15
CA ASN A 11 0.71 -8.15 1.90
C ASN A 11 1.46 -6.82 1.86
N LYS A 12 2.69 -6.86 1.36
CA LYS A 12 3.64 -5.78 1.52
C LYS A 12 3.21 -4.75 0.48
N PRO A 13 2.96 -3.50 0.88
CA PRO A 13 2.62 -2.47 -0.08
C PRO A 13 3.72 -2.40 -1.13
N VAL A 14 3.30 -2.44 -2.39
CA VAL A 14 4.19 -2.32 -3.56
C VAL A 14 4.16 -0.91 -4.14
N VAL A 15 3.24 -0.09 -3.67
CA VAL A 15 3.08 1.33 -4.01
C VAL A 15 2.94 2.15 -2.73
N GLY A 16 3.58 3.31 -2.67
CA GLY A 16 3.36 4.33 -1.64
C GLY A 16 2.69 5.56 -2.25
N ILE A 17 1.61 6.03 -1.63
CA ILE A 17 0.94 7.29 -1.97
C ILE A 17 1.44 8.34 -0.98
N ILE A 18 2.30 9.25 -1.47
CA ILE A 18 2.89 10.31 -0.65
C ILE A 18 2.16 11.62 -0.94
N MET A 19 1.88 12.39 0.11
CA MET A 19 1.29 13.72 -0.03
C MET A 19 1.96 14.77 0.86
N GLY A 20 1.87 16.04 0.47
CA GLY A 20 2.53 17.14 1.20
C GLY A 20 1.76 17.54 2.47
N SER A 21 0.45 17.31 2.47
CA SER A 21 -0.46 17.66 3.55
C SER A 21 -1.70 16.78 3.54
N GLN A 22 -2.42 16.72 4.66
CA GLN A 22 -3.70 16.02 4.72
C GLN A 22 -4.75 16.60 3.76
N SER A 23 -4.68 17.90 3.42
CA SER A 23 -5.59 18.52 2.46
C SER A 23 -5.42 17.98 1.03
N ASP A 24 -4.24 17.47 0.68
CA ASP A 24 -3.99 16.87 -0.64
C ASP A 24 -4.73 15.53 -0.81
N TRP A 25 -5.17 14.91 0.29
CA TRP A 25 -5.87 13.62 0.27
C TRP A 25 -7.13 13.64 -0.59
N ALA A 26 -7.85 14.76 -0.63
CA ALA A 26 -9.03 14.91 -1.49
C ALA A 26 -8.71 14.67 -2.98
N THR A 27 -7.45 14.90 -3.39
CA THR A 27 -6.97 14.58 -4.74
C THR A 27 -6.33 13.19 -4.78
N MET A 28 -5.50 12.85 -3.79
CA MET A 28 -4.73 11.60 -3.78
C MET A 28 -5.58 10.35 -3.57
N GLU A 29 -6.77 10.46 -2.98
CA GLU A 29 -7.68 9.32 -2.76
C GLU A 29 -8.12 8.64 -4.07
N HIS A 30 -8.09 9.34 -5.20
CA HIS A 30 -8.39 8.77 -6.51
C HIS A 30 -7.37 7.71 -6.95
N ALA A 31 -6.10 7.88 -6.57
CA ALA A 31 -5.06 6.89 -6.82
C ALA A 31 -5.29 5.65 -5.97
N ALA A 32 -5.59 5.82 -4.67
CA ALA A 32 -5.93 4.74 -3.74
C ALA A 32 -7.10 3.89 -4.26
N LYS A 33 -8.21 4.54 -4.63
CA LYS A 33 -9.40 3.88 -5.21
C LYS A 33 -9.08 3.08 -6.49
N THR A 34 -8.19 3.60 -7.32
CA THR A 34 -7.75 2.90 -8.53
C THR A 34 -6.95 1.65 -8.17
N LEU A 35 -6.01 1.75 -7.23
CA LEU A 35 -5.21 0.61 -6.78
C LEU A 35 -6.09 -0.47 -6.12
N ASP A 36 -7.09 -0.07 -5.34
CA ASP A 36 -8.10 -0.98 -4.77
C ASP A 36 -8.86 -1.74 -5.86
N ALA A 37 -9.29 -1.06 -6.92
CA ALA A 37 -10.01 -1.69 -8.04
C ALA A 37 -9.17 -2.76 -8.77
N PHE A 38 -7.84 -2.60 -8.79
CA PHE A 38 -6.91 -3.58 -9.35
C PHE A 38 -6.37 -4.58 -8.32
N GLY A 39 -6.76 -4.47 -7.05
CA GLY A 39 -6.25 -5.32 -5.97
C GLY A 39 -4.77 -5.11 -5.66
N ILE A 40 -4.22 -3.93 -5.97
CA ILE A 40 -2.81 -3.59 -5.72
C ILE A 40 -2.68 -3.06 -4.30
N THR A 41 -1.83 -3.68 -3.49
CA THR A 41 -1.59 -3.24 -2.11
C THR A 41 -0.73 -1.97 -2.06
N TYR A 42 -1.17 -0.97 -1.29
CA TYR A 42 -0.49 0.31 -1.12
C TYR A 42 -0.45 0.77 0.35
N GLU A 43 0.39 1.76 0.60
CA GLU A 43 0.45 2.52 1.86
C GLU A 43 0.35 4.01 1.60
N THR A 44 -0.01 4.80 2.62
CA THR A 44 -0.10 6.27 2.54
C THR A 44 0.86 6.91 3.53
N ALA A 45 1.57 7.95 3.11
CA ALA A 45 2.52 8.70 3.93
C ALA A 45 2.33 10.22 3.79
#